data_AF-A3E3T6-F1
#
_entry.id   AF-A3E3T6-F1
#
_cell.length_a   1.000
_cell.length_b   1.000
_cell.length_c   1.000
_cell.angle_alpha   90.00
_cell.angle_beta   90.00
_cell.angle_gamma   90.00
#
_symmetry.space_group_name_H-M   'P 1'
#
loop_
_entity.id
_entity.type
_entity.pdbx_description
1 polymer ?
#
loop_
_entity_poly.entity_id
_entity_poly.type
_entity_poly.pdbx_seq_one_letter_code
_entity_poly.pdbx_strand_id
1 'polypeptide(L)' 'MADEENQPKKRTFKKYSYRGIDLDKLLDMSNQDMMELFRARQRRKF' A
#
# COMPACT_ATOMS: atom_id res chain seq x y z
N MET A 1 2.59 -33.37 -21.51
CA MET A 1 3.18 -32.17 -20.89
C MET A 1 2.06 -31.38 -20.25
N ALA A 2 1.79 -31.63 -18.98
CA ALA A 2 0.73 -31.02 -18.19
C ALA A 2 1.37 -30.49 -16.90
N ASP A 3 2.13 -29.41 -17.01
CA ASP A 3 2.86 -28.80 -15.86
C ASP A 3 3.13 -27.30 -16.08
N GLU A 4 2.29 -26.59 -16.83
CA GLU A 4 2.45 -25.12 -17.03
C GLU A 4 1.42 -24.25 -16.30
N GLU A 5 0.40 -24.81 -15.64
CA GLU A 5 -0.67 -24.01 -15.01
C GLU A 5 -0.37 -23.48 -13.60
N ASN A 6 0.77 -23.86 -12.98
CA ASN A 6 1.10 -23.45 -11.60
C ASN A 6 2.33 -22.55 -11.47
N GLN A 7 2.69 -21.82 -12.52
CA GLN A 7 3.71 -20.77 -12.41
C GLN A 7 3.05 -19.48 -11.92
N PRO A 8 3.44 -18.90 -10.76
CA PRO A 8 2.87 -17.65 -10.30
C PRO A 8 3.15 -16.58 -11.36
N LYS A 9 2.09 -16.08 -12.01
CA LYS A 9 2.17 -14.99 -13.00
C LYS A 9 3.07 -13.89 -12.44
N LYS A 10 4.17 -13.56 -13.15
CA LYS A 10 5.05 -12.43 -12.84
C LYS A 10 4.15 -11.20 -12.65
N ARG A 11 3.92 -10.80 -11.40
CA ARG A 11 3.02 -9.69 -11.09
C ARG A 11 3.61 -8.44 -11.73
N THR A 12 2.83 -7.79 -12.60
CA THR A 12 3.12 -6.45 -13.08
C THR A 12 3.25 -5.51 -11.87
N PHE A 13 4.13 -4.51 -11.97
CA PHE A 13 4.29 -3.51 -10.92
C PHE A 13 2.93 -2.84 -10.65
N LYS A 14 2.35 -3.12 -9.48
CA LYS A 14 1.12 -2.48 -9.05
C LYS A 14 1.51 -1.15 -8.42
N LYS A 15 1.10 -0.05 -9.05
CA LYS A 15 1.21 1.27 -8.45
C LYS A 15 0.23 1.34 -7.28
N TYR A 16 0.75 1.45 -6.07
CA TYR A 16 -0.08 1.58 -4.88
C TYR A 16 -0.20 3.05 -4.51
N SER A 17 -1.43 3.48 -4.24
CA SER A 17 -1.70 4.79 -3.66
C SER A 17 -2.58 4.61 -2.43
N TYR A 18 -2.31 5.39 -1.39
CA TYR A 18 -3.13 5.45 -0.19
C TYR A 18 -3.93 6.75 -0.19
N ARG A 19 -5.26 6.63 -0.30
CA ARG A 19 -6.19 7.78 -0.37
C ARG A 19 -5.76 8.89 -1.36
N GLY A 20 -5.20 8.51 -2.50
CA GLY A 20 -4.73 9.45 -3.52
C GLY A 20 -3.30 9.98 -3.31
N ILE A 21 -2.59 9.50 -2.30
CA ILE A 21 -1.17 9.80 -2.06
C ILE A 21 -0.32 8.60 -2.51
N ASP A 22 0.73 8.85 -3.28
CA ASP A 22 1.68 7.80 -3.71
C ASP A 22 2.51 7.29 -2.52
N LEU A 23 2.99 6.05 -2.59
CA LEU A 23 3.73 5.46 -1.47
C LEU A 23 5.01 6.23 -1.12
N ASP A 24 5.76 6.68 -2.14
CA ASP A 24 7.00 7.43 -1.95
C ASP A 24 6.72 8.73 -1.19
N LYS A 25 5.65 9.42 -1.54
CA LYS A 25 5.21 10.63 -0.82
C LYS A 25 4.73 10.31 0.59
N LEU A 26 4.11 9.15 0.80
CA LEU A 26 3.64 8.73 2.12
C LEU A 26 4.83 8.52 3.08
N LEU A 27 5.96 7.98 2.60
CA LEU A 27 7.18 7.77 3.39
C LEU A 27 7.80 9.08 3.88
N ASP A 28 7.69 10.16 3.11
CA ASP A 28 8.23 11.48 3.45
C ASP A 28 7.31 12.30 4.37
N MET A 29 6.07 11.85 4.60
CA MET A 29 5.10 12.56 5.44
C MET A 29 5.38 12.39 6.93
N SER A 30 5.04 13.42 7.71
CA SER A 30 5.12 13.36 9.17
C SER A 30 4.04 12.45 9.76
N ASN A 31 4.29 11.87 10.93
CA ASN A 31 3.31 11.03 11.63
C ASN A 31 2.00 11.77 11.93
N GLN A 32 2.07 13.08 12.17
CA GLN A 32 0.89 13.91 12.45
C GLN A 32 -0.02 14.00 11.22
N ASP A 33 0.56 14.23 10.04
CA ASP A 33 -0.19 14.28 8.78
C ASP A 33 -0.73 12.91 8.40
N MET A 34 0.06 11.85 8.60
CA MET A 34 -0.36 10.45 8.38
C MET A 34 -1.55 10.05 9.27
N MET A 35 -1.55 10.47 10.53
CA MET A 35 -2.64 10.15 11.46
C MET A 35 -3.97 10.68 10.93
N GLU A 36 -4.02 11.90 10.39
CA GLU A 36 -5.25 12.47 9.82
C GLU A 36 -5.77 11.70 8.60
N LEU A 37 -4.91 11.01 7.85
CA LEU A 37 -5.29 10.15 6.73
C LEU A 37 -5.84 8.78 7.17
N PHE A 38 -5.44 8.27 8.34
CA PHE A 38 -5.88 6.98 8.86
C PHE A 38 -7.36 6.96 9.28
N ARG A 39 -7.95 5.77 9.48
CA ARG A 39 -9.31 5.63 10.04
C ARG A 39 -9.25 5.68 11.57
N ALA A 40 -10.38 5.99 12.21
CA ALA A 40 -10.49 6.19 13.66
C ALA A 40 -9.86 5.08 14.53
N ARG A 41 -9.88 3.82 14.09
CA ARG A 41 -9.25 2.71 14.83
C ARG A 41 -7.73 2.80 14.82
N GLN A 42 -7.13 3.08 13.67
CA GLN A 42 -5.68 3.19 13.54
C GLN A 42 -5.18 4.41 14.32
N ARG A 43 -5.85 5.57 14.20
CA ARG A 43 -5.52 6.78 14.98
C ARG A 43 -5.54 6.63 16.50
N ARG A 44 -6.27 5.63 17.03
CA ARG A 44 -6.31 5.36 18.49
C ARG A 44 -5.16 4.47 18.96
N LYS A 45 -4.48 3.79 18.04
CA LYS A 45 -3.42 2.82 18.33
C LYS A 45 -2.02 3.39 18.07
N PHE A 46 -1.92 4.34 17.14
CA PHE A 46 -0.71 5.09 16.80
C PHE A 46 -0.69 6.40 17.58
#